data_AF-A0A2Z4Y4H6-F1
#
_entry.id   AF-A0A2Z4Y4H6-F1
#
_cell.length_a   1.000
_cell.length_b   1.000
_cell.length_c   1.000
_cell.angle_alpha   90.00
_cell.angle_beta   90.00
_cell.angle_gamma   90.00
#
_symmetry.space_group_name_H-M   'P 1'
#
loop_
_entity.id
_entity.type
_entity.pdbx_description
1 polymer ?
#
loop_
_entity_poly.entity_id
_entity_poly.type
_entity_poly.pdbx_seq_one_letter_code
_entity_poly.pdbx_strand_id
1 'polypeptide(L)'
;MEFVSSIVVDGPGPDLTVFENPFQPIGYPGFVFCETATVAVSQNGSNWVTFPFNFHDPATTAGLYSPSCYEGLAGVHPVFSSPSNGISPFDPNVSGGDSFDLATVGLPWVRFVKVTDTGTTGVAETVAPSGAIVNDPGNAMNAAPTAGFDLDAIAALHSLPATAVREDWMLYE
;
A
#
# COMPACT_ATOMS: atom_id res chain seq x y z
N MET A 1 1.29 -10.05 6.16
CA MET A 1 2.57 -9.87 6.86
C MET A 1 2.32 -9.63 8.35
N GLU A 2 3.24 -10.08 9.21
CA GLU A 2 3.26 -9.80 10.65
C GLU A 2 4.59 -9.13 11.03
N PHE A 3 4.56 -8.06 11.81
CA PHE A 3 5.73 -7.55 12.50
C PHE A 3 5.94 -8.37 13.79
N VAL A 4 6.97 -9.21 13.80
CA VAL A 4 7.20 -10.18 14.89
C VAL A 4 7.95 -9.54 16.07
N SER A 5 9.00 -8.77 15.77
CA SER A 5 9.88 -8.16 16.78
C SER A 5 9.52 -6.71 17.10
N SER A 6 8.62 -6.12 16.33
CA SER A 6 8.15 -4.75 16.49
C SER A 6 6.64 -4.66 16.27
N ILE A 7 6.09 -3.51 16.59
CA ILE A 7 4.77 -3.06 16.13
C ILE A 7 4.95 -1.73 15.40
N VAL A 8 4.04 -1.43 14.48
CA VAL A 8 3.90 -0.09 13.92
C VAL A 8 3.07 0.73 14.88
N VAL A 9 3.48 1.95 15.19
CA VAL A 9 2.74 2.87 16.07
C VAL A 9 2.31 4.10 15.28
N ASP A 10 1.20 4.71 15.67
CA ASP A 10 0.74 5.99 15.14
C ASP A 10 1.70 7.10 15.60
N GLY A 11 2.33 7.77 14.63
CA GLY A 11 3.25 8.88 14.82
C GLY A 11 2.95 10.04 13.87
N PRO A 12 3.77 11.11 13.88
CA PRO A 12 3.54 12.24 12.99
C PRO A 12 3.70 11.86 11.51
N GLY A 13 2.61 11.91 10.75
CA GLY A 13 2.61 11.59 9.32
C GLY A 13 2.54 10.08 9.06
N PRO A 14 2.95 9.60 7.88
CA PRO A 14 2.83 8.18 7.56
C PRO A 14 3.62 7.28 8.51
N ASP A 15 3.05 6.12 8.83
CA ASP A 15 3.62 5.15 9.76
C ASP A 15 4.17 3.90 9.06
N LEU A 16 3.72 3.64 7.84
CA LEU A 16 4.24 2.57 7.00
C LEU A 16 4.28 2.95 5.53
N THR A 17 5.22 2.38 4.79
CA THR A 17 5.30 2.49 3.32
C THR A 17 5.29 1.10 2.72
N VAL A 18 4.45 0.90 1.71
CA VAL A 18 4.40 -0.31 0.90
C VAL A 18 5.19 -0.07 -0.38
N PHE A 19 6.11 -0.99 -0.68
CA PHE A 19 6.93 -0.99 -1.88
C PHE A 19 6.51 -2.16 -2.76
N GLU A 20 6.12 -1.82 -3.98
CA GLU A 20 5.93 -2.70 -5.15
C GLU A 20 6.97 -2.26 -6.20
N ASN A 21 6.90 -2.72 -7.43
CA ASN A 21 7.78 -2.36 -8.53
C ASN A 21 7.09 -1.59 -9.68
N PRO A 22 6.39 -0.47 -9.44
CA PRO A 22 5.72 0.23 -10.52
C PRO A 22 6.76 0.95 -11.38
N PHE A 23 6.64 0.83 -12.70
CA PHE A 23 7.63 1.34 -13.63
C PHE A 23 7.14 2.54 -14.43
N GLN A 24 7.97 3.59 -14.48
CA GLN A 24 7.77 4.73 -15.36
C GLN A 24 8.71 4.61 -16.57
N PRO A 25 8.19 4.47 -17.80
CA PRO A 25 9.02 4.46 -19.00
C PRO A 25 9.76 5.79 -19.20
N ILE A 26 11.06 5.73 -19.51
CA ILE A 26 11.96 6.90 -19.66
C ILE A 26 11.45 7.95 -20.68
N GLY A 27 10.63 7.54 -21.66
CA GLY A 27 10.05 8.43 -22.67
C GLY A 27 8.65 8.98 -22.36
N TYR A 28 8.04 8.58 -21.25
CA TYR A 28 6.65 8.89 -20.91
C TYR A 28 6.53 9.32 -19.44
N PRO A 29 7.03 10.52 -19.08
CA PRO A 29 6.93 11.02 -17.72
C PRO A 29 5.46 11.14 -17.29
N GLY A 30 5.14 10.69 -16.08
CA GLY A 30 3.77 10.66 -15.56
C GLY A 30 2.95 9.46 -16.02
N PHE A 31 3.48 8.59 -16.90
CA PHE A 31 2.89 7.29 -17.20
C PHE A 31 3.53 6.24 -16.31
N VAL A 32 2.77 5.71 -15.38
CA VAL A 32 3.21 4.64 -14.49
C VAL A 32 2.45 3.38 -14.84
N PHE A 33 3.18 2.32 -15.14
CA PHE A 33 2.58 1.00 -15.07
C PHE A 33 2.59 0.59 -13.61
N CYS A 34 1.41 0.62 -13.01
CA CYS A 34 1.15 0.20 -11.65
C CYS A 34 0.36 -1.11 -11.64
N GLU A 35 0.55 -1.86 -10.57
CA GLU A 35 -0.26 -3.03 -10.22
C GLU A 35 -0.75 -2.77 -8.81
N THR A 36 -2.05 -2.59 -8.63
CA THR A 36 -2.55 -1.92 -7.42
C THR A 36 -3.11 -2.88 -6.38
N ALA A 37 -2.97 -2.52 -5.11
CA ALA A 37 -3.52 -3.28 -3.99
C ALA A 37 -4.20 -2.40 -2.95
N THR A 38 -5.23 -2.96 -2.30
CA THR A 38 -5.77 -2.41 -1.06
C THR A 38 -4.89 -2.79 0.13
N VAL A 39 -4.80 -1.89 1.11
CA VAL A 39 -4.03 -2.11 2.33
C VAL A 39 -4.97 -2.14 3.53
N ALA A 40 -4.91 -3.22 4.31
CA ALA A 40 -5.62 -3.37 5.56
C ALA A 40 -4.66 -3.70 6.70
N VAL A 41 -4.97 -3.21 7.89
CA VAL A 41 -4.12 -3.37 9.07
C VAL A 41 -4.89 -3.97 10.24
N SER A 42 -4.17 -4.59 11.16
CA SER A 42 -4.76 -5.23 12.34
C SER A 42 -3.80 -5.26 13.52
N GLN A 43 -4.36 -5.16 14.73
CA GLN A 43 -3.66 -5.39 15.98
C GLN A 43 -3.54 -6.89 16.33
N ASN A 44 -4.49 -7.73 15.88
CA ASN A 44 -4.65 -9.11 16.33
C ASN A 44 -4.71 -10.17 15.22
N GLY A 45 -4.67 -9.75 13.95
CA GLY A 45 -4.70 -10.63 12.78
C GLY A 45 -6.09 -11.14 12.40
N SER A 46 -7.13 -10.82 13.18
CA SER A 46 -8.52 -11.27 12.96
C SER A 46 -9.46 -10.10 12.62
N ASN A 47 -9.31 -8.96 13.29
CA ASN A 47 -10.08 -7.76 13.05
C ASN A 47 -9.27 -6.81 12.17
N TRP A 48 -9.73 -6.58 10.95
CA TRP A 48 -9.01 -5.83 9.94
C TRP A 48 -9.70 -4.50 9.66
N VAL A 49 -8.93 -3.43 9.57
CA VAL A 49 -9.39 -2.11 9.12
C VAL A 49 -8.66 -1.80 7.81
N THR A 50 -9.40 -1.64 6.72
CA THR A 50 -8.85 -1.26 5.41
C THR A 50 -8.67 0.25 5.37
N PHE A 51 -7.52 0.72 4.88
CA PHE A 51 -7.34 2.13 4.58
C PHE A 51 -8.37 2.59 3.55
N PRO A 52 -8.93 3.81 3.69
CA PRO A 52 -9.83 4.35 2.70
C PRO A 52 -9.08 4.49 1.37
N PHE A 53 -9.75 4.11 0.29
CA PHE A 53 -9.23 4.21 -1.06
C PHE A 53 -10.34 4.62 -2.01
N ASN A 54 -9.96 5.13 -3.17
CA ASN A 54 -10.87 5.43 -4.25
C ASN A 54 -10.21 5.19 -5.61
N PHE A 55 -11.05 4.92 -6.61
CA PHE A 55 -10.61 4.82 -7.99
C PHE A 55 -11.37 5.83 -8.85
N HIS A 56 -10.60 6.65 -9.57
CA HIS A 56 -11.11 7.60 -10.53
C HIS A 56 -10.97 7.03 -11.93
N ASP A 57 -12.00 6.30 -12.38
CA ASP A 57 -12.03 5.68 -13.70
C ASP A 57 -11.76 6.74 -14.79
N PRO A 58 -10.64 6.62 -15.53
CA PRO A 58 -10.30 7.57 -16.57
C PRO A 58 -11.06 7.33 -17.89
N ALA A 59 -11.94 6.32 -17.94
CA ALA A 59 -12.74 5.88 -19.09
C ALA A 59 -11.94 5.49 -20.35
N THR A 60 -10.61 5.46 -20.25
CA THR A 60 -9.69 5.12 -21.34
C THR A 60 -8.51 4.32 -20.81
N THR A 61 -8.05 3.34 -21.58
CA THR A 61 -6.90 2.51 -21.21
C THR A 61 -5.63 3.33 -21.01
N ALA A 62 -5.42 4.38 -21.82
CA ALA A 62 -4.26 5.25 -21.68
C ALA A 62 -4.27 6.04 -20.36
N GLY A 63 -5.46 6.40 -19.87
CA GLY A 63 -5.59 7.11 -18.60
C GLY A 63 -5.29 6.26 -17.38
N LEU A 64 -5.35 4.92 -17.48
CA LEU A 64 -5.00 4.00 -16.38
C LEU A 64 -3.54 4.17 -15.95
N TYR A 65 -2.69 4.71 -16.80
CA TYR A 65 -1.28 4.96 -16.47
C TYR A 65 -1.07 6.22 -15.61
N SER A 66 -2.13 6.95 -15.28
CA SER A 66 -2.04 8.13 -14.41
C SER A 66 -2.15 7.73 -12.94
N PRO A 67 -1.11 7.99 -12.11
CA PRO A 67 -1.15 7.71 -10.67
C PRO A 67 -2.34 8.34 -9.94
N SER A 68 -2.82 9.49 -10.43
CA SER A 68 -3.96 10.21 -9.85
C SER A 68 -5.28 9.42 -9.89
N CYS A 69 -5.35 8.33 -10.64
CA CYS A 69 -6.52 7.45 -10.66
C CYS A 69 -6.67 6.62 -9.38
N TYR A 70 -5.60 6.44 -8.60
CA TYR A 70 -5.50 5.43 -7.54
C TYR A 70 -5.25 6.08 -6.18
N GLU A 71 -6.30 6.62 -5.56
CA GLU A 71 -6.20 7.25 -4.25
C GLU A 71 -6.20 6.19 -3.14
N GLY A 72 -5.21 6.22 -2.24
CA GLY A 72 -5.15 5.32 -1.08
C GLY A 72 -4.88 3.85 -1.42
N LEU A 73 -4.43 3.55 -2.64
CA LEU A 73 -3.97 2.23 -3.06
C LEU A 73 -2.44 2.14 -3.00
N ALA A 74 -1.92 0.94 -2.76
CA ALA A 74 -0.50 0.65 -2.91
C ALA A 74 -0.17 0.22 -4.35
N GLY A 75 1.11 0.31 -4.72
CA GLY A 75 1.64 -0.07 -6.04
C GLY A 75 1.54 1.03 -7.09
N VAL A 76 1.36 2.28 -6.66
CA VAL A 76 1.04 3.41 -7.55
C VAL A 76 2.28 4.25 -7.84
N HIS A 77 3.15 4.48 -6.86
CA HIS A 77 4.28 5.39 -7.00
C HIS A 77 5.62 4.66 -7.14
N PRO A 78 6.49 5.05 -8.11
CA PRO A 78 7.81 4.46 -8.28
C PRO A 78 8.63 4.41 -6.99
N VAL A 79 9.36 3.31 -6.82
CA VAL A 79 10.27 3.13 -5.69
C VAL A 79 11.64 3.69 -6.05
N PHE A 80 12.15 4.58 -5.20
CA PHE A 80 13.45 5.23 -5.38
C PHE A 80 14.50 4.69 -4.42
N SER A 81 14.11 4.10 -3.29
CA SER A 81 15.07 3.44 -2.39
C SER A 81 15.63 2.19 -3.04
N SER A 82 16.96 2.02 -2.97
CA SER A 82 17.61 0.76 -3.29
C SER A 82 18.84 0.53 -2.41
N PRO A 83 19.29 -0.74 -2.24
CA PRO A 83 20.49 -1.04 -1.45
C PRO A 83 21.76 -0.31 -1.92
N SER A 84 21.79 0.16 -3.18
CA SER A 84 22.97 0.73 -3.82
C SER A 84 23.00 2.26 -3.92
N ASN A 85 21.90 2.96 -3.61
CA ASN A 85 21.81 4.41 -3.89
C ASN A 85 21.75 5.30 -2.64
N GLY A 86 21.71 4.71 -1.44
CA GLY A 86 21.73 5.44 -0.17
C GLY A 86 20.43 6.18 0.18
N ILE A 87 19.35 6.01 -0.59
CA ILE A 87 18.03 6.55 -0.26
C ILE A 87 17.42 5.64 0.82
N SER A 88 17.11 6.21 1.98
CA SER A 88 16.52 5.46 3.10
C SER A 88 15.11 4.95 2.73
N PRO A 89 14.78 3.67 2.93
CA PRO A 89 13.41 3.18 2.79
C PRO A 89 12.51 3.60 3.96
N PHE A 90 13.07 4.24 4.99
CA PHE A 90 12.36 4.71 6.17
C PHE A 90 12.07 6.22 6.14
N ASP A 91 12.36 6.90 5.02
CA ASP A 91 12.00 8.31 4.83
C ASP A 91 11.01 8.42 3.66
N PRO A 92 9.70 8.54 3.94
CA PRO A 92 8.66 8.53 2.91
C PRO A 92 8.74 9.72 1.95
N ASN A 93 9.49 10.78 2.30
CA ASN A 93 9.67 11.93 1.43
C ASN A 93 10.62 11.65 0.26
N VAL A 94 11.42 10.59 0.35
CA VAL A 94 12.47 10.28 -0.64
C VAL A 94 12.45 8.83 -1.10
N SER A 95 11.87 7.90 -0.34
CA SER A 95 11.88 6.47 -0.66
C SER A 95 11.07 6.10 -1.89
N GLY A 96 10.07 6.90 -2.25
CA GLY A 96 9.01 6.48 -3.16
C GLY A 96 8.08 5.46 -2.50
N GLY A 97 7.33 4.72 -3.31
CA GLY A 97 6.28 3.81 -2.84
C GLY A 97 5.08 4.55 -2.23
N ASP A 98 4.15 3.78 -1.66
CA ASP A 98 2.87 4.29 -1.18
C ASP A 98 2.81 4.24 0.34
N SER A 99 2.60 5.40 0.97
CA SER A 99 2.69 5.56 2.42
C SER A 99 1.31 5.74 3.07
N PHE A 100 1.15 5.16 4.26
CA PHE A 100 -0.11 5.07 4.98
C PHE A 100 0.07 5.52 6.44
N ASP A 101 -0.87 6.33 6.92
CA ASP A 101 -0.90 6.94 8.26
C ASP A 101 -2.01 6.30 9.10
N LEU A 102 -1.67 5.66 10.22
CA LEU A 102 -2.60 4.93 11.08
C LEU A 102 -3.67 5.82 11.71
N ALA A 103 -3.41 7.13 11.87
CA ALA A 103 -4.42 8.08 12.30
C ALA A 103 -5.63 8.09 11.36
N THR A 104 -5.42 7.80 10.06
CA THR A 104 -6.48 7.68 9.05
C THR A 104 -7.50 6.58 9.39
N VAL A 105 -7.05 5.49 10.01
CA VAL A 105 -7.89 4.35 10.42
C VAL A 105 -8.19 4.32 11.91
N GLY A 106 -7.73 5.33 12.65
CA GLY A 106 -8.00 5.51 14.08
C GLY A 106 -7.38 4.44 14.98
N LEU A 107 -6.26 3.83 14.56
CA LEU A 107 -5.57 2.79 15.33
C LEU A 107 -4.26 3.33 15.91
N PRO A 108 -4.01 3.24 17.22
CA PRO A 108 -2.78 3.77 17.83
C PRO A 108 -1.54 2.91 17.52
N TRP A 109 -1.73 1.66 17.10
CA TRP A 109 -0.68 0.74 16.70
C TRP A 109 -1.27 -0.44 15.92
N VAL A 110 -0.43 -1.11 15.13
CA VAL A 110 -0.78 -2.34 14.42
C VAL A 110 0.38 -3.33 14.42
N ARG A 111 0.06 -4.62 14.28
CA ARG A 111 1.04 -5.71 14.21
C ARG A 111 1.01 -6.43 12.86
N PHE A 112 -0.13 -6.38 12.18
CA PHE A 112 -0.36 -7.09 10.93
C PHE A 112 -0.73 -6.12 9.83
N VAL A 113 -0.20 -6.37 8.65
CA VAL A 113 -0.55 -5.69 7.40
C VAL A 113 -0.96 -6.74 6.38
N LYS A 114 -2.09 -6.53 5.73
CA LYS A 114 -2.62 -7.34 4.65
C LYS A 114 -2.70 -6.45 3.42
N VAL A 115 -1.95 -6.85 2.40
CA VAL A 115 -1.99 -6.24 1.07
C VAL A 115 -2.78 -7.19 0.19
N THR A 116 -3.82 -6.69 -0.47
CA THR A 116 -4.69 -7.49 -1.33
C THR A 116 -4.72 -6.86 -2.71
N ASP A 117 -4.19 -7.57 -3.69
CA ASP A 117 -4.30 -7.24 -5.11
C ASP A 117 -5.74 -6.84 -5.47
N THR A 118 -5.89 -5.75 -6.22
CA THR A 118 -7.20 -5.25 -6.64
C THR A 118 -7.88 -6.18 -7.64
N GLY A 119 -7.14 -7.09 -8.25
CA GLY A 119 -7.61 -8.21 -9.06
C GLY A 119 -7.98 -7.82 -10.47
N THR A 120 -8.41 -8.83 -11.25
CA THR A 120 -8.79 -8.65 -12.66
C THR A 120 -10.30 -8.46 -12.80
N THR A 121 -10.68 -7.48 -13.62
CA THR A 121 -12.09 -7.20 -13.98
C THR A 121 -12.79 -8.45 -14.53
N GLY A 122 -13.90 -8.85 -13.90
CA GLY A 122 -14.71 -10.00 -14.29
C GLY A 122 -14.20 -11.34 -13.74
N VAL A 123 -13.19 -11.33 -12.86
CA VAL A 123 -12.61 -12.54 -12.25
C VAL A 123 -12.63 -12.44 -10.73
N ALA A 124 -11.98 -11.43 -10.18
CA ALA A 124 -11.83 -11.22 -8.73
C ALA A 124 -11.64 -9.73 -8.43
N GLU A 125 -12.48 -8.89 -9.04
CA GLU A 125 -12.33 -7.44 -8.94
C GLU A 125 -12.55 -6.86 -7.54
N THR A 126 -11.83 -5.79 -7.27
CA THR A 126 -12.14 -4.84 -6.20
C THR A 126 -13.07 -3.75 -6.73
N VAL A 127 -14.11 -3.46 -5.95
CA VAL A 127 -15.05 -2.36 -6.25
C VAL A 127 -14.75 -1.20 -5.30
N ALA A 128 -14.41 -0.04 -5.85
CA ALA A 128 -14.19 1.18 -5.08
C ALA A 128 -15.50 1.67 -4.42
N PRO A 129 -15.42 2.52 -3.37
CA PRO A 129 -16.62 3.09 -2.74
C PRO A 129 -17.55 3.85 -3.69
N SER A 130 -17.01 4.39 -4.79
CA SER A 130 -17.78 5.02 -5.87
C SER A 130 -18.65 4.05 -6.69
N GLY A 131 -18.43 2.74 -6.54
CA GLY A 131 -19.03 1.69 -7.36
C GLY A 131 -18.23 1.34 -8.62
N ALA A 132 -17.14 2.05 -8.90
CA ALA A 132 -16.24 1.72 -10.00
C ALA A 132 -15.44 0.45 -9.71
N ILE A 133 -15.25 -0.40 -10.72
CA ILE A 133 -14.30 -1.51 -10.66
C ILE A 133 -12.90 -0.91 -10.76
N VAL A 134 -12.05 -1.20 -9.77
CA VAL A 134 -10.64 -0.79 -9.83
C VAL A 134 -9.97 -1.55 -10.97
N ASN A 135 -9.35 -0.81 -11.88
CA ASN A 135 -8.65 -1.37 -13.02
C ASN A 135 -7.31 -0.65 -13.16
N ASP A 136 -6.23 -1.39 -13.32
CA ASP A 136 -4.87 -0.87 -13.45
C ASP A 136 -4.25 -1.24 -14.82
N PRO A 137 -3.10 -0.66 -15.18
CA PRO A 137 -2.41 -1.00 -16.43
C PRO A 137 -2.07 -2.48 -16.60
N GLY A 138 -1.82 -3.21 -15.52
CA GLY A 138 -1.54 -4.66 -15.54
C GLY A 138 -2.67 -5.46 -16.20
N ASN A 139 -3.91 -5.14 -15.83
CA ASN A 139 -5.11 -5.75 -16.40
C ASN A 139 -5.37 -5.39 -17.87
N ALA A 140 -4.75 -4.32 -18.39
CA ALA A 140 -4.93 -3.87 -19.77
C ALA A 140 -3.96 -4.55 -20.77
N MET A 141 -3.05 -5.39 -20.31
CA MET A 141 -2.07 -6.06 -21.16
C MET A 141 -2.71 -7.23 -21.93
N ASN A 142 -2.36 -7.40 -23.21
CA ASN A 142 -2.89 -8.46 -24.10
C ASN A 142 -2.34 -9.88 -23.80
N ALA A 143 -1.78 -10.10 -22.61
CA ALA A 143 -1.33 -11.42 -22.14
C ALA A 143 -2.23 -11.84 -20.96
N ALA A 144 -2.41 -13.15 -20.78
CA ALA A 144 -3.17 -13.77 -19.68
C ALA A 144 -2.83 -13.12 -18.30
N PRO A 145 -3.69 -13.22 -17.26
CA PRO A 145 -3.58 -12.46 -16.02
C PRO A 145 -2.36 -12.91 -15.20
N THR A 146 -1.18 -12.46 -15.62
CA THR A 146 0.12 -12.70 -14.98
C THR A 146 0.71 -11.41 -14.44
N ALA A 147 0.02 -10.28 -14.64
CA ALA A 147 0.28 -9.01 -14.00
C ALA A 147 -0.57 -8.99 -12.71
N GLY A 148 0.10 -9.04 -11.57
CA GLY A 148 -0.50 -9.02 -10.24
C GLY A 148 0.45 -8.33 -9.27
N PHE A 149 -0.07 -7.93 -8.12
CA PHE A 149 0.69 -7.15 -7.15
C PHE A 149 1.92 -7.92 -6.62
N ASP A 150 3.11 -7.45 -6.98
CA ASP A 150 4.39 -8.04 -6.61
C ASP A 150 4.98 -7.29 -5.40
N LEU A 151 4.59 -7.72 -4.19
CA LEU A 151 5.04 -7.08 -2.95
C LEU A 151 6.56 -7.24 -2.74
N ASP A 152 7.31 -6.14 -2.85
CA ASP A 152 8.75 -6.09 -2.57
C ASP A 152 9.04 -5.94 -1.08
N ALA A 153 8.42 -4.96 -0.42
CA ALA A 153 8.66 -4.68 0.99
C ALA A 153 7.55 -3.86 1.65
N ILE A 154 7.54 -3.88 2.99
CA ILE A 154 6.81 -2.91 3.81
C ILE A 154 7.78 -2.36 4.85
N ALA A 155 7.98 -1.04 4.87
CA ALA A 155 8.73 -0.37 5.93
C ALA A 155 7.77 0.12 7.01
N ALA A 156 8.11 -0.13 8.28
CA ALA A 156 7.50 0.56 9.41
C ALA A 156 8.33 1.82 9.72
N LEU A 157 7.75 2.99 9.51
CA LEU A 157 8.39 4.30 9.67
C LEU A 157 8.42 4.70 11.14
N HIS A 158 7.32 4.45 11.85
CA HIS A 158 7.22 4.59 13.30
C HIS A 158 7.01 3.20 13.91
N SER A 159 7.97 2.73 14.70
CA SER A 159 7.88 1.41 15.31
C SER A 159 8.48 1.36 16.71
N LEU A 160 7.91 0.48 17.54
CA LEU A 160 8.41 0.13 18.86
C LEU A 160 8.68 -1.37 18.93
N PRO A 161 9.60 -1.83 19.81
CA PRO A 161 9.76 -3.25 20.07
C PRO A 161 8.44 -3.89 20.54
N ALA A 162 8.12 -5.09 20.06
CA ALA A 162 6.85 -5.75 20.38
C ALA A 162 6.65 -6.03 21.89
N THR A 163 7.73 -6.04 22.68
CA THR A 163 7.66 -6.14 24.14
C THR A 163 7.03 -4.92 24.80
N ALA A 164 7.05 -3.75 24.16
CA ALA A 164 6.50 -2.51 24.71
C ALA A 164 4.97 -2.54 24.87
N VAL A 165 4.26 -3.32 24.05
CA VAL A 165 2.78 -3.42 24.11
C VAL A 165 2.29 -4.34 25.23
N ARG A 166 3.15 -5.24 25.74
CA ARG A 166 2.76 -6.22 26.78
C ARG A 166 2.62 -5.61 28.17
N GLU A 167 3.23 -4.46 28.45
CA GLU A 167 3.23 -3.83 29.78
C GLU A 167 1.90 -3.11 30.09
N ASP A 168 1.14 -2.65 29.09
CA ASP A 168 -0.08 -1.86 29.28
C ASP A 168 -1.35 -2.71 29.57
N TRP A 169 -1.25 -4.04 29.59
CA TRP A 169 -2.37 -4.95 29.86
C TRP A 169 -2.63 -5.23 31.35
N MET A 170 -2.00 -4.49 32.27
CA MET A 170 -1.99 -4.84 33.70
C MET A 170 -2.67 -3.85 34.66
N LEU A 171 -3.52 -2.91 34.23
CA LEU A 171 -4.22 -2.04 35.20
C LEU A 171 -5.63 -1.61 34.75
N TYR A 172 -6.58 -2.54 34.74
CA TYR A 172 -7.99 -2.23 35.09
C TYR A 172 -8.63 -3.50 35.71
N GLU A 173 -8.39 -3.70 37.01
CA GLU A 173 -9.37 -4.34 37.90
C GLU A 173 -10.25 -3.26 38.55
#